data_AF-A0AA42J1S2-F1
#
_entry.id   AF-A0AA42J1S2-F1
#
_cell.length_a   1.000
_cell.length_b   1.000
_cell.length_c   1.000
_cell.angle_alpha   90.00
_cell.angle_beta   90.00
_cell.angle_gamma   90.00
#
_symmetry.space_group_name_H-M   'P 1'
#
loop_
_entity.id
_entity.type
_entity.pdbx_description
1 polymer ?
#
loop_
_entity_poly.entity_id
_entity_poly.type
_entity_poly.pdbx_seq_one_letter_code
_entity_poly.pdbx_strand_id
1 'polypeptide(L)'
;MQNKELIKRPLKIKKDLTGEKYGRLQVIDVDYQKGGYTYYRCQCECGRRKTVRGTSLKAGAVKSCGCLQIKAGRNRKKHGLCKHPLYSVWSAMKSRCEDKSNIYYGGRGIKVADEWLEFEYFYHWCMRNGYKQGLSLDRIDTDGHYTPANCRFITLAEQNKNKRNNRQYEYQGEPMLIKEISEKTRIPIATLWHHLSKGKKVEDVIQHYSPYIKPIKDKSQYEQIRKKLLEIWNLNKELRILTKRELAVAMLKEYPRCMVASVTEKSYATLYRDCKRLIENN
;
A
#
# COMPACT_ATOMS: atom_id res chain seq x y z
N MET A 1 -35.47 -75.69 -4.13
CA MET A 1 -34.59 -74.61 -3.62
C MET A 1 -35.47 -73.56 -2.96
N GLN A 2 -35.58 -73.59 -1.63
CA GLN A 2 -36.44 -72.66 -0.88
C GLN A 2 -35.74 -71.32 -0.67
N ASN A 3 -36.42 -70.26 -1.08
CA ASN A 3 -36.02 -68.87 -0.95
C ASN A 3 -36.11 -68.46 0.53
N LYS A 4 -34.96 -68.30 1.20
CA LYS A 4 -34.91 -67.81 2.60
C LYS A 4 -35.07 -66.29 2.59
N GLU A 5 -36.29 -65.80 2.82
CA GLU A 5 -36.50 -64.41 3.20
C GLU A 5 -35.72 -64.10 4.49
N LEU A 6 -34.80 -63.14 4.38
CA LEU A 6 -34.06 -62.60 5.52
C LEU A 6 -35.03 -61.78 6.38
N ILE A 7 -35.60 -62.40 7.41
CA ILE A 7 -36.35 -61.72 8.47
C ILE A 7 -35.39 -60.76 9.18
N LYS A 8 -35.45 -59.47 8.84
CA LYS A 8 -34.71 -58.41 9.52
C LYS A 8 -35.22 -58.33 10.96
N ARG A 9 -34.40 -58.75 11.92
CA ARG A 9 -34.67 -58.57 13.36
C ARG A 9 -34.96 -57.07 13.63
N PRO A 10 -36.04 -56.73 14.36
CA PRO A 10 -36.39 -55.35 14.62
C PRO A 10 -35.28 -54.67 15.45
N LEU A 11 -34.82 -53.51 14.99
CA LEU A 11 -33.85 -52.70 15.72
C LEU A 11 -34.50 -52.28 17.05
N LYS A 12 -33.87 -52.60 18.19
CA LYS A 12 -34.36 -52.21 19.51
C LYS A 12 -34.07 -50.71 19.70
N ILE A 13 -35.07 -49.87 19.47
CA ILE A 13 -34.95 -48.41 19.54
C ILE A 13 -35.61 -47.94 20.85
N LYS A 14 -34.87 -47.24 21.70
CA LYS A 14 -35.40 -46.74 23.00
C LYS A 14 -36.48 -45.66 22.84
N LYS A 15 -36.39 -44.84 21.78
CA LYS A 15 -37.40 -43.84 21.41
C LYS A 15 -37.30 -43.60 19.91
N ASP A 16 -38.33 -43.98 19.16
CA ASP A 16 -38.41 -43.71 17.73
C ASP A 16 -38.69 -42.23 17.49
N LEU A 17 -38.02 -41.65 16.49
CA LEU A 17 -38.16 -40.25 16.07
C LEU A 17 -38.86 -40.13 14.71
N THR A 18 -39.27 -41.26 14.12
CA THR A 18 -39.97 -41.31 12.84
C THR A 18 -41.23 -40.43 12.88
N GLY A 19 -41.42 -39.60 11.86
CA GLY A 19 -42.52 -38.63 11.79
C GLY A 19 -42.25 -37.28 12.45
N GLU A 20 -41.27 -37.17 13.35
CA GLU A 20 -40.94 -35.90 14.01
C GLU A 20 -40.20 -34.93 13.06
N LYS A 21 -40.35 -33.63 13.33
CA LYS A 21 -39.71 -32.55 12.55
C LYS A 21 -38.68 -31.80 13.41
N TYR A 22 -37.47 -31.65 12.88
CA TYR A 22 -36.35 -30.94 13.51
C TYR A 22 -35.79 -29.89 12.56
N GLY A 23 -36.08 -28.61 12.84
CA GLY A 23 -35.75 -27.52 11.92
C GLY A 23 -36.40 -27.74 10.56
N ARG A 24 -35.60 -27.88 9.49
CA ARG A 24 -36.07 -28.14 8.12
C ARG A 24 -36.02 -29.62 7.73
N LEU A 25 -35.82 -30.52 8.69
CA LEU A 25 -35.69 -31.96 8.47
C LEU A 25 -36.90 -32.68 9.05
N GLN A 26 -37.59 -33.45 8.22
CA GLN A 26 -38.63 -34.39 8.64
C GLN A 26 -38.04 -35.79 8.67
N VAL A 27 -38.20 -36.51 9.79
CA VAL A 27 -37.68 -37.87 9.93
C VAL A 27 -38.60 -38.85 9.21
N ILE A 28 -38.07 -39.59 8.24
CA ILE A 28 -38.82 -40.53 7.39
C ILE A 28 -38.79 -41.94 7.98
N ASP A 29 -37.59 -42.42 8.30
CA ASP A 29 -37.34 -43.78 8.77
C ASP A 29 -36.00 -43.88 9.51
N VAL A 30 -35.79 -45.03 10.13
CA VAL A 30 -34.52 -45.43 10.71
C VAL A 30 -33.63 -45.98 9.60
N ASP A 31 -32.41 -45.42 9.47
CA ASP A 31 -31.45 -45.84 8.45
C ASP A 31 -30.64 -47.05 8.93
N TYR A 32 -29.86 -46.85 10.00
CA TYR A 32 -29.02 -47.89 10.61
C TYR A 32 -28.65 -47.54 12.05
N GLN A 33 -28.12 -48.52 12.77
CA GLN A 33 -27.50 -48.33 14.08
C GLN A 33 -26.00 -48.57 13.99
N LYS A 34 -25.21 -47.69 14.61
CA LYS A 34 -23.75 -47.83 14.68
C LYS A 34 -23.24 -47.29 16.02
N GLY A 35 -22.45 -48.10 16.73
CA GLY A 35 -21.82 -47.71 18.00
C GLY A 35 -22.82 -47.29 19.09
N GLY A 36 -23.98 -47.96 19.18
CA GLY A 36 -25.04 -47.63 20.13
C GLY A 36 -25.91 -46.43 19.74
N TYR A 37 -25.64 -45.77 18.62
CA TYR A 37 -26.44 -44.64 18.12
C TYR A 37 -27.37 -45.07 16.99
N THR A 38 -28.57 -44.50 16.97
CA THR A 38 -29.54 -44.65 15.87
C THR A 38 -29.41 -43.48 14.90
N TYR A 39 -29.31 -43.80 13.61
CA TYR A 39 -29.28 -42.85 12.51
C TYR A 39 -30.61 -42.90 11.76
N TYR A 40 -31.10 -41.74 11.37
CA TYR A 40 -32.40 -41.58 10.75
C TYR A 40 -32.27 -40.94 9.38
N ARG A 41 -33.01 -41.43 8.38
CA ARG A 41 -33.14 -40.73 7.10
C ARG A 41 -34.14 -39.61 7.25
N CYS A 42 -33.70 -38.40 6.93
CA CYS A 42 -34.53 -37.22 7.01
C CYS A 42 -34.78 -36.64 5.61
N GLN A 43 -36.03 -36.29 5.31
CA GLN A 43 -36.39 -35.47 4.16
C GLN A 43 -36.24 -34.00 4.55
N CYS A 44 -35.42 -33.26 3.83
CA CYS A 44 -35.35 -31.82 4.04
C CYS A 44 -36.41 -31.10 3.18
N GLU A 45 -36.92 -29.97 3.67
CA GLU A 45 -37.75 -29.05 2.89
C GLU A 45 -37.08 -28.59 1.58
N CYS A 46 -35.74 -28.74 1.49
CA CYS A 46 -34.96 -28.49 0.27
C CYS A 46 -35.16 -29.56 -0.82
N GLY A 47 -35.94 -30.61 -0.57
CA GLY A 47 -36.13 -31.77 -1.45
C GLY A 47 -35.06 -32.86 -1.32
N ARG A 48 -33.93 -32.60 -0.65
CA ARG A 48 -32.84 -33.58 -0.48
C ARG A 48 -33.00 -34.39 0.80
N ARG A 49 -32.59 -35.65 0.74
CA ARG A 49 -32.50 -36.55 1.90
C ARG A 49 -31.14 -36.44 2.57
N LYS A 50 -31.11 -36.62 3.88
CA LYS A 50 -29.87 -36.65 4.68
C LYS A 50 -30.02 -37.61 5.85
N THR A 51 -29.03 -38.46 6.06
CA THR A 51 -28.96 -39.31 7.27
C THR A 51 -28.36 -38.50 8.42
N VAL A 52 -29.04 -38.50 9.57
CA VAL A 52 -28.63 -37.74 10.76
C VAL A 52 -28.74 -38.62 12.00
N ARG A 53 -27.76 -38.50 12.91
CA ARG A 53 -27.79 -39.16 14.21
C ARG A 53 -28.92 -38.60 15.08
N GLY A 54 -29.71 -39.46 15.70
CA GLY A 54 -30.87 -39.06 16.50
C GLY A 54 -30.57 -38.07 17.64
N THR A 55 -29.42 -38.23 18.32
CA THR A 55 -28.99 -37.27 19.35
C THR A 55 -28.67 -35.89 18.78
N SER A 56 -28.15 -35.82 17.55
CA SER A 56 -27.87 -34.55 16.87
C SER A 56 -29.12 -33.84 16.35
N LEU A 57 -30.19 -34.59 16.07
CA LEU A 57 -31.53 -34.04 15.80
C LEU A 57 -32.10 -33.40 17.07
N LYS A 58 -32.14 -34.15 18.18
CA LYS A 58 -32.65 -33.68 19.47
C LYS A 58 -31.89 -32.47 20.02
N ALA A 59 -30.56 -32.45 19.88
CA ALA A 59 -29.73 -31.33 20.31
C ALA A 59 -29.83 -30.10 19.39
N GLY A 60 -30.54 -30.18 18.26
CA GLY A 60 -30.68 -29.08 17.31
C GLY A 60 -29.39 -28.72 16.54
N ALA A 61 -28.36 -29.58 16.59
CA ALA A 61 -27.08 -29.37 15.94
C ALA A 61 -27.19 -29.43 14.40
N VAL A 62 -28.17 -30.17 13.88
CA VAL A 62 -28.41 -30.31 12.43
C VAL A 62 -29.79 -29.77 12.08
N LYS A 63 -29.84 -28.59 11.45
CA LYS A 63 -31.08 -27.88 11.12
C LYS A 63 -31.56 -28.06 9.67
N SER A 64 -30.73 -28.61 8.78
CA SER A 64 -31.05 -28.81 7.36
C SER A 64 -30.16 -29.84 6.67
N CYS A 65 -30.48 -30.14 5.41
CA CYS A 65 -29.66 -30.93 4.48
C CYS A 65 -28.24 -30.32 4.23
N GLY A 66 -27.99 -29.08 4.68
CA GLY A 66 -26.83 -28.25 4.30
C GLY A 66 -27.21 -27.09 3.37
N CYS A 67 -28.45 -27.07 2.88
CA CYS A 67 -28.97 -26.01 2.01
C CYS A 67 -28.92 -24.61 2.65
N LEU A 68 -29.08 -24.51 3.98
CA LEU A 68 -29.02 -23.23 4.67
C LEU A 68 -27.62 -22.60 4.56
N GLN A 69 -26.57 -23.40 4.72
CA GLN A 69 -25.19 -22.92 4.57
C GLN A 69 -24.87 -22.55 3.13
N ILE A 70 -25.36 -23.34 2.16
CA ILE A 70 -25.16 -23.04 0.73
C ILE A 70 -25.84 -21.72 0.34
N LYS A 71 -27.08 -21.49 0.78
CA LYS A 71 -27.80 -20.22 0.52
C LYS A 71 -27.14 -19.04 1.22
N ALA A 72 -26.71 -19.21 2.47
CA ALA A 72 -25.98 -18.17 3.21
C ALA A 72 -24.60 -17.85 2.60
N GLY A 73 -23.90 -18.85 2.06
CA GLY A 73 -22.60 -18.68 1.41
C GLY A 73 -22.67 -18.02 0.02
N ARG A 74 -23.71 -18.30 -0.77
CA ARG A 74 -23.91 -17.70 -2.11
C ARG A 74 -24.29 -16.23 -2.07
N ASN A 75 -24.91 -15.76 -0.98
CA ASN A 75 -25.32 -14.36 -0.83
C ASN A 75 -24.25 -13.44 -0.25
N ARG A 76 -23.08 -13.95 0.15
CA ARG A 76 -21.92 -13.09 0.45
C ARG A 76 -21.19 -12.80 -0.85
N LYS A 77 -21.70 -11.84 -1.64
CA LYS A 77 -20.94 -11.26 -2.76
C LYS A 77 -19.64 -10.67 -2.18
N LYS A 78 -18.54 -11.41 -2.28
CA LYS A 78 -17.20 -10.84 -2.11
C LYS A 78 -16.91 -10.15 -3.44
N HIS A 79 -16.74 -8.84 -3.44
CA HIS A 79 -16.43 -8.02 -4.63
C HIS A 79 -15.06 -8.37 -5.28
N GLY A 80 -14.46 -9.54 -4.99
CA GLY A 80 -13.21 -10.06 -5.57
C GLY A 80 -11.93 -9.29 -5.21
N LEU A 81 -12.05 -8.04 -4.78
CA LEU A 81 -10.96 -7.07 -4.70
C LEU A 81 -10.39 -6.88 -3.28
N CYS A 82 -10.68 -7.78 -2.34
CA CYS A 82 -10.18 -7.66 -0.96
C CYS A 82 -8.65 -7.77 -0.84
N LYS A 83 -7.97 -8.32 -1.86
CA LYS A 83 -6.51 -8.37 -1.96
C LYS A 83 -5.90 -7.18 -2.70
N HIS A 84 -6.73 -6.30 -3.29
CA HIS A 84 -6.23 -5.14 -4.01
C HIS A 84 -5.65 -4.12 -3.01
N PRO A 85 -4.52 -3.44 -3.32
CA PRO A 85 -3.90 -2.47 -2.40
C PRO A 85 -4.85 -1.36 -1.91
N LEU A 86 -5.81 -0.94 -2.74
CA LEU A 86 -6.82 0.04 -2.34
C LEU A 86 -7.72 -0.42 -1.19
N TYR A 87 -7.85 -1.73 -0.95
CA TYR A 87 -8.66 -2.24 0.16
C TYR A 87 -8.06 -1.85 1.51
N SER A 88 -6.73 -1.89 1.64
CA SER A 88 -6.06 -1.42 2.86
C SER A 88 -6.17 0.10 3.01
N VAL A 89 -6.05 0.86 1.92
CA VAL A 89 -6.23 2.32 1.91
C VAL A 89 -7.64 2.70 2.36
N TRP A 90 -8.65 2.05 1.79
CA TRP A 90 -10.05 2.24 2.14
C TRP A 90 -10.35 1.90 3.60
N SER A 91 -9.87 0.74 4.06
CA SER A 91 -10.03 0.30 5.45
C SER A 91 -9.39 1.29 6.43
N ALA A 92 -8.16 1.75 6.13
CA ALA A 92 -7.46 2.75 6.92
C ALA A 92 -8.15 4.13 6.89
N MET A 93 -8.73 4.54 5.76
CA MET A 93 -9.53 5.76 5.66
C MET A 93 -10.74 5.72 6.60
N LYS A 94 -11.52 4.63 6.56
CA LYS A 94 -12.69 4.46 7.43
C LYS A 94 -12.31 4.41 8.91
N SER A 95 -11.32 3.59 9.26
CA SER A 95 -10.85 3.44 10.64
C SER A 95 -10.42 4.77 11.26
N ARG A 96 -9.72 5.64 10.50
CA ARG A 96 -9.36 6.99 10.98
C ARG A 96 -10.59 7.86 11.30
N CYS A 97 -11.65 7.74 10.52
CA CYS A 97 -12.87 8.55 10.69
C CYS A 97 -13.78 8.01 11.81
N GLU A 98 -13.82 6.70 12.00
CA GLU A 98 -14.61 6.03 13.04
C GLU A 98 -13.99 6.19 14.43
N ASP A 99 -12.66 6.24 14.52
CA ASP A 99 -11.94 6.42 15.77
C ASP A 99 -12.07 7.86 16.30
N LYS A 100 -12.97 8.06 17.27
CA LYS A 100 -13.19 9.33 17.94
C LYS A 100 -12.00 9.81 18.78
N SER A 101 -11.09 8.92 19.17
CA SER A 101 -9.86 9.31 19.89
C SER A 101 -8.83 9.94 18.95
N ASN A 102 -8.98 9.73 17.64
CA ASN A 102 -8.12 10.33 16.65
C ASN A 102 -8.43 11.82 16.45
N ILE A 103 -7.69 12.67 17.15
CA ILE A 103 -7.83 14.14 17.15
C ILE A 103 -7.68 14.78 15.76
N TYR A 104 -7.11 14.07 14.78
CA TYR A 104 -6.90 14.58 13.42
C TYR A 104 -8.06 14.23 12.46
N TYR A 105 -8.91 13.28 12.83
CA TYR A 105 -9.96 12.71 11.96
C TYR A 105 -11.27 12.54 12.72
N GLY A 106 -11.54 11.36 13.29
CA GLY A 106 -12.81 11.07 13.95
C GLY A 106 -13.13 12.00 15.13
N GLY A 107 -12.11 12.44 15.89
CA GLY A 107 -12.27 13.43 16.95
C GLY A 107 -12.70 14.82 16.44
N ARG A 108 -12.51 15.11 15.15
CA ARG A 108 -12.97 16.33 14.48
C ARG A 108 -14.32 16.17 13.79
N GLY A 109 -14.91 14.97 13.82
CA GLY A 109 -16.15 14.67 13.10
C GLY A 109 -15.97 14.51 11.58
N ILE A 110 -14.75 14.25 11.10
CA ILE A 110 -14.52 13.99 9.67
C ILE A 110 -15.11 12.63 9.29
N LYS A 111 -15.94 12.61 8.25
CA LYS A 111 -16.63 11.40 7.75
C LYS A 111 -16.13 10.98 6.37
N VAL A 112 -16.55 9.79 5.97
CA VAL A 112 -16.44 9.26 4.61
C VAL A 112 -17.80 9.40 3.93
N ALA A 113 -17.81 9.75 2.64
CA ALA A 113 -19.03 9.82 1.84
C ALA A 113 -19.78 8.48 1.87
N ASP A 114 -21.11 8.52 1.91
CA ASP A 114 -21.94 7.34 2.08
C ASP A 114 -21.72 6.31 0.98
N GLU A 115 -21.53 6.75 -0.27
CA GLU A 115 -21.21 5.87 -1.39
C GLU A 115 -19.87 5.13 -1.20
N TRP A 116 -18.91 5.72 -0.49
CA TRP A 116 -17.61 5.09 -0.21
C TRP A 116 -17.63 4.19 1.02
N LEU A 117 -18.77 4.03 1.69
CA LEU A 117 -18.95 2.97 2.68
C LEU A 117 -18.94 1.58 2.04
N GLU A 118 -19.22 1.52 0.74
CA GLU A 118 -19.12 0.34 -0.10
C GLU A 118 -17.83 0.40 -0.93
N PHE A 119 -16.94 -0.59 -0.75
CA PHE A 119 -15.59 -0.56 -1.33
C PHE A 119 -15.58 -0.42 -2.87
N GLU A 120 -16.56 -0.99 -3.55
CA GLU A 120 -16.64 -0.99 -5.01
C GLU A 120 -16.76 0.42 -5.59
N TYR A 121 -17.55 1.31 -4.98
CA TYR A 121 -17.68 2.70 -5.41
C TYR A 121 -16.38 3.49 -5.18
N PHE A 122 -15.74 3.28 -4.02
CA PHE A 122 -14.42 3.86 -3.75
C PHE A 122 -13.39 3.40 -4.78
N TYR A 123 -13.35 2.09 -5.08
CA TYR A 123 -12.45 1.52 -6.08
C TYR A 123 -12.66 2.13 -7.47
N HIS A 124 -13.91 2.21 -7.94
CA HIS A 124 -14.21 2.79 -9.25
C HIS A 124 -13.85 4.27 -9.33
N TRP A 125 -14.09 5.03 -8.26
CA TRP A 125 -13.62 6.41 -8.19
C TRP A 125 -12.09 6.46 -8.29
N CYS A 126 -11.37 5.60 -7.58
CA CYS A 126 -9.90 5.58 -7.62
C CYS A 126 -9.37 5.32 -9.04
N MET A 127 -9.93 4.33 -9.74
CA MET A 127 -9.53 4.00 -11.11
C MET A 127 -9.80 5.15 -12.09
N ARG A 128 -10.93 5.84 -11.94
CA ARG A 128 -11.31 6.99 -12.79
C ARG A 128 -10.47 8.25 -12.52
N ASN A 129 -9.98 8.41 -11.29
CA ASN A 129 -9.26 9.59 -10.83
C ASN A 129 -7.74 9.38 -10.76
N GLY A 130 -7.22 8.46 -11.58
CA GLY A 130 -5.78 8.37 -11.84
C GLY A 130 -4.97 7.71 -10.73
N TYR A 131 -5.58 6.86 -9.89
CA TYR A 131 -4.82 6.06 -8.93
C TYR A 131 -3.70 5.28 -9.63
N LYS A 132 -2.50 5.35 -9.06
CA LYS A 132 -1.34 4.53 -9.40
C LYS A 132 -0.72 4.01 -8.11
N GLN A 133 -0.12 2.83 -8.18
CA GLN A 133 0.59 2.27 -7.03
C GLN A 133 1.68 3.25 -6.56
N GLY A 134 1.75 3.48 -5.24
CA GLY A 134 2.67 4.44 -4.62
C GLY A 134 2.09 5.84 -4.41
N LEU A 135 0.91 6.15 -4.95
CA LEU A 135 0.18 7.36 -4.59
C LEU A 135 -0.54 7.19 -3.25
N SER A 136 -0.72 8.31 -2.55
CA SER A 136 -1.45 8.40 -1.28
C SER A 136 -2.73 9.22 -1.47
N LEU A 137 -3.80 8.77 -0.81
CA LEU A 137 -5.08 9.48 -0.77
C LEU A 137 -4.94 10.69 0.18
N ASP A 138 -5.15 11.88 -0.36
CA ASP A 138 -5.07 13.15 0.34
C ASP A 138 -6.39 13.91 0.24
N ARG A 139 -6.67 14.79 1.20
CA ARG A 139 -7.82 15.70 1.14
C ARG A 139 -7.36 17.08 0.70
N ILE A 140 -8.08 17.68 -0.24
CA ILE A 140 -7.80 19.01 -0.78
C ILE A 140 -8.00 20.06 0.32
N ASP A 141 -9.19 20.07 0.91
CA ASP A 141 -9.49 20.75 2.16
C ASP A 141 -9.25 19.78 3.33
N THR A 142 -8.31 20.15 4.20
CA THR A 142 -7.89 19.34 5.36
C THR A 142 -9.01 19.15 6.37
N ASP A 143 -9.96 20.08 6.40
CA ASP A 143 -11.05 20.15 7.38
C ASP A 143 -12.33 19.51 6.82
N GLY A 144 -12.40 19.34 5.51
CA GLY A 144 -13.47 18.64 4.82
C GLY A 144 -13.46 17.11 4.97
N HIS A 145 -14.56 16.49 4.52
CA HIS A 145 -14.78 15.05 4.56
C HIS A 145 -14.02 14.29 3.47
N TYR A 146 -13.91 12.96 3.59
CA TYR A 146 -13.47 12.11 2.48
C TYR A 146 -14.60 11.94 1.47
N THR A 147 -14.60 12.79 0.45
CA THR A 147 -15.59 12.76 -0.65
C THR A 147 -14.87 12.76 -2.00
N PRO A 148 -15.55 12.34 -3.08
CA PRO A 148 -15.04 12.46 -4.44
C PRO A 148 -14.51 13.86 -4.81
N ALA A 149 -15.17 14.91 -4.32
CA ALA A 149 -14.81 16.30 -4.60
C ALA A 149 -13.66 16.83 -3.74
N ASN A 150 -13.48 16.27 -2.53
CA ASN A 150 -12.46 16.72 -1.59
C ASN A 150 -11.23 15.80 -1.54
N CYS A 151 -11.19 14.72 -2.31
CA CYS A 151 -10.06 13.80 -2.32
C CYS A 151 -9.27 13.89 -3.62
N ARG A 152 -7.95 13.69 -3.50
CA ARG A 152 -7.03 13.57 -4.63
C ARG A 152 -5.96 12.52 -4.32
N PHE A 153 -5.30 12.05 -5.37
CA PHE A 153 -4.08 11.26 -5.20
C PHE A 153 -2.87 12.15 -5.34
N ILE A 154 -1.97 12.08 -4.36
CA ILE A 154 -0.69 12.78 -4.38
C ILE A 154 0.46 11.78 -4.20
N THR A 155 1.65 12.19 -4.61
CA THR A 155 2.86 11.42 -4.34
C THR A 155 3.26 11.54 -2.87
N LEU A 156 4.03 10.57 -2.37
CA LEU A 156 4.65 10.67 -1.04
C LEU A 156 5.53 11.92 -0.91
N ALA A 157 6.15 12.37 -2.01
CA ALA A 157 6.93 13.60 -2.02
C ALA A 157 6.04 14.82 -1.74
N GLU A 158 4.92 14.97 -2.44
CA GLU A 158 3.94 16.05 -2.21
C GLU A 158 3.32 15.97 -0.82
N GLN A 159 2.95 14.77 -0.34
CA GLN A 159 2.40 14.60 1.00
C GLN A 159 3.41 15.04 2.07
N ASN A 160 4.69 14.69 1.87
CA ASN A 160 5.76 15.12 2.77
C ASN A 160 5.93 16.63 2.76
N LYS A 161 5.75 17.32 1.62
CA LYS A 161 5.80 18.79 1.54
C LYS A 161 4.69 19.42 2.39
N ASN A 162 3.48 18.87 2.36
CA ASN A 162 2.29 19.40 3.03
C ASN A 162 2.27 19.18 4.56
N LYS A 163 3.30 18.57 5.15
CA LYS A 163 3.35 18.35 6.59
C LYS A 163 3.48 19.68 7.33
N ARG A 164 2.66 19.88 8.38
CA ARG A 164 2.62 21.10 9.20
C ARG A 164 3.94 21.48 9.86
N ASN A 165 4.84 20.52 10.06
CA ASN A 165 6.16 20.77 10.64
C ASN A 165 7.18 21.26 9.61
N ASN A 166 6.85 21.32 8.32
CA ASN A 166 7.69 21.95 7.33
C ASN A 166 7.49 23.46 7.34
N ARG A 167 8.59 24.20 7.47
CA ARG A 167 8.58 25.65 7.34
C ARG A 167 8.62 26.04 5.86
N GLN A 168 7.60 26.78 5.42
CA GLN A 168 7.54 27.41 4.11
C GLN A 168 8.03 28.85 4.20
N TYR A 169 8.61 29.34 3.11
CA TYR A 169 9.08 30.70 2.94
C TYR A 169 8.54 31.24 1.62
N GLU A 170 8.08 32.48 1.63
CA GLU A 170 7.64 33.16 0.42
C GLU A 170 8.84 33.40 -0.52
N TYR A 171 8.69 33.00 -1.78
CA TYR A 171 9.67 33.29 -2.82
C TYR A 171 8.94 33.45 -4.16
N GLN A 172 9.12 34.61 -4.81
CA GLN A 172 8.43 34.96 -6.07
C GLN A 172 6.89 34.88 -5.98
N GLY A 173 6.34 35.23 -4.81
CA GLY A 173 4.88 35.24 -4.56
C GLY A 173 4.28 33.87 -4.22
N GLU A 174 5.09 32.81 -4.14
CA GLU A 174 4.62 31.45 -3.85
C GLU A 174 5.28 30.88 -2.57
N PRO A 175 4.57 30.11 -1.74
CA PRO A 175 5.15 29.45 -0.58
C PRO A 175 6.03 28.26 -1.00
N MET A 176 7.31 28.26 -0.63
CA MET A 176 8.28 27.22 -0.98
C MET A 176 9.04 26.68 0.22
N LEU A 177 9.49 25.43 0.13
CA LEU A 177 10.42 24.85 1.08
C LEU A 177 11.84 25.36 0.85
N ILE A 178 12.63 25.41 1.92
CA ILE A 178 14.05 25.80 1.86
C ILE A 178 14.86 24.99 0.84
N LYS A 179 14.52 23.71 0.65
CA LYS A 179 15.15 22.83 -0.34
C LYS A 179 14.84 23.29 -1.76
N GLU A 180 13.60 23.67 -2.04
CA GLU A 180 13.18 24.16 -3.36
C GLU A 180 13.81 25.51 -3.67
N ILE A 181 13.89 26.39 -2.67
CA ILE A 181 14.62 27.66 -2.76
C ILE A 181 16.10 27.40 -3.04
N SER A 182 16.73 26.44 -2.34
CA SER A 182 18.13 26.06 -2.60
C SER A 182 18.35 25.53 -4.02
N GLU A 183 17.44 24.69 -4.54
CA GLU A 183 17.51 24.16 -5.90
C GLU A 183 17.35 25.26 -6.96
N LYS A 184 16.43 26.21 -6.75
CA LYS A 184 16.18 27.33 -7.67
C LYS A 184 17.30 28.36 -7.67
N THR A 185 17.78 28.72 -6.48
CA THR A 185 18.76 29.81 -6.31
C THR A 185 20.20 29.32 -6.37
N ARG A 186 20.44 28.03 -6.09
CA ARG A 186 21.76 27.40 -5.87
C ARG A 186 22.49 27.91 -4.62
N ILE A 187 21.80 28.61 -3.73
CA ILE A 187 22.33 28.95 -2.42
C ILE A 187 22.25 27.70 -1.54
N PRO A 188 23.35 27.29 -0.85
CA PRO A 188 23.33 26.12 0.01
C PRO A 188 22.24 26.20 1.09
N ILE A 189 21.57 25.07 1.37
CA ILE A 189 20.51 24.98 2.40
C ILE A 189 21.00 25.53 3.75
N ALA A 190 22.25 25.24 4.15
CA ALA A 190 22.82 25.74 5.40
C ALA A 190 22.88 27.27 5.45
N THR A 191 23.25 27.91 4.34
CA THR A 191 23.27 29.38 4.20
C THR A 191 21.87 29.95 4.28
N LEU A 192 20.92 29.40 3.53
CA LEU A 192 19.51 29.81 3.60
C LEU A 192 18.98 29.66 5.03
N TRP A 193 19.28 28.55 5.70
CA TRP A 193 18.77 28.26 7.04
C TRP A 193 19.30 29.27 8.06
N HIS A 194 20.59 29.62 7.99
CA HIS A 194 21.20 30.62 8.85
C HIS A 194 20.49 31.98 8.80
N HIS A 195 20.05 32.41 7.62
CA HIS A 195 19.41 33.72 7.43
C HIS A 195 17.90 33.68 7.66
N LEU A 196 17.21 32.69 7.10
CA LEU A 196 15.75 32.57 7.18
C LEU A 196 15.28 32.21 8.60
N SER A 197 16.07 31.46 9.37
CA SER A 197 15.77 31.21 10.79
C SER A 197 15.76 32.49 11.62
N LYS A 198 16.54 33.50 11.22
CA LYS A 198 16.59 34.85 11.81
C LYS A 198 15.55 35.82 11.24
N GLY A 199 14.63 35.33 10.39
CA GLY A 199 13.54 36.13 9.84
C GLY A 199 13.89 37.01 8.65
N LYS A 200 15.04 36.81 7.99
CA LYS A 200 15.37 37.49 6.72
C LYS A 200 14.43 37.02 5.61
N LYS A 201 14.11 37.91 4.65
CA LYS A 201 13.36 37.55 3.44
C LYS A 201 14.24 36.77 2.48
N VAL A 202 13.62 35.90 1.67
CA VAL A 202 14.34 35.05 0.71
C VAL A 202 15.05 35.92 -0.33
N GLU A 203 14.38 36.98 -0.80
CA GLU A 203 14.87 37.93 -1.79
C GLU A 203 16.14 38.64 -1.33
N ASP A 204 16.20 39.10 -0.06
CA ASP A 204 17.37 39.77 0.51
C ASP A 204 18.59 38.84 0.52
N VAL A 205 18.37 37.57 0.88
CA VAL A 205 19.42 36.55 0.89
C VAL A 205 19.91 36.29 -0.53
N ILE A 206 18.98 36.18 -1.50
CA ILE A 206 19.35 35.99 -2.91
C ILE A 206 20.17 37.17 -3.42
N GLN A 207 19.74 38.40 -3.17
CA GLN A 207 20.45 39.59 -3.64
C GLN A 207 21.88 39.64 -3.08
N HIS A 208 22.07 39.30 -1.80
CA HIS A 208 23.38 39.25 -1.18
C HIS A 208 24.30 38.16 -1.77
N TYR A 209 23.76 36.97 -2.02
CA TYR A 209 24.56 35.83 -2.49
C TYR A 209 24.67 35.70 -4.01
N SER A 210 23.78 36.33 -4.79
CA SER A 210 23.73 36.25 -6.25
C SER A 210 25.08 36.53 -6.94
N PRO A 211 25.91 37.50 -6.50
CA PRO A 211 27.23 37.74 -7.09
C PRO A 211 28.22 36.58 -6.93
N TYR A 212 28.03 35.73 -5.92
CA TYR A 212 28.92 34.61 -5.60
C TYR A 212 28.46 33.29 -6.23
N ILE A 213 27.27 33.27 -6.84
CA ILE A 213 26.69 32.11 -7.51
C ILE A 213 27.28 32.04 -8.92
N LYS A 214 28.20 31.10 -9.13
CA LYS A 214 28.82 30.90 -10.45
C LYS A 214 27.75 30.46 -11.47
N PRO A 215 27.71 31.05 -12.68
CA PRO A 215 26.87 30.57 -13.78
C PRO A 215 27.22 29.11 -14.10
N ILE A 216 26.21 28.31 -14.48
CA ILE A 216 26.50 27.03 -15.13
C ILE A 216 27.10 27.37 -16.49
N LYS A 217 28.36 27.00 -16.72
CA LYS A 217 28.88 26.87 -18.08
C LYS A 217 28.13 25.71 -18.72
N ASP A 218 27.34 26.02 -19.74
CA ASP A 218 26.55 25.14 -20.61
C ASP A 218 26.31 23.69 -20.11
N LYS A 219 25.07 23.40 -19.69
CA LYS A 219 24.60 22.08 -19.26
C LYS A 219 24.87 20.98 -20.32
N SER A 220 24.86 21.35 -21.60
CA SER A 220 25.14 20.43 -22.72
C SER A 220 26.56 19.89 -22.64
N GLN A 221 27.54 20.75 -22.37
CA GLN A 221 28.95 20.38 -22.26
C GLN A 221 29.19 19.46 -21.06
N TYR A 222 28.56 19.75 -19.91
CA TYR A 222 28.68 18.91 -18.71
C TYR A 222 28.15 17.49 -18.94
N GLU A 223 26.97 17.35 -19.56
CA GLU A 223 26.40 16.02 -19.79
C GLU A 223 27.09 15.23 -20.90
N GLN A 224 27.67 15.90 -21.88
CA GLN A 224 28.56 15.26 -22.86
C GLN A 224 29.82 14.70 -22.17
N ILE A 225 30.46 15.47 -21.29
CA ILE A 225 31.64 15.04 -20.53
C ILE A 225 31.28 13.87 -19.61
N ARG A 226 30.15 13.96 -18.89
CA ARG A 226 29.67 12.89 -18.00
C ARG A 226 29.43 11.57 -18.74
N LYS A 227 28.81 11.61 -19.93
CA LYS A 227 28.60 10.42 -20.77
C LYS A 227 29.92 9.76 -21.16
N LYS A 228 30.88 10.56 -21.66
CA LYS A 228 32.23 10.06 -22.01
C LYS A 228 32.94 9.41 -20.83
N LEU A 229 32.87 10.02 -19.65
CA LEU A 229 33.50 9.48 -18.43
C LEU A 229 32.87 8.14 -18.00
N LEU A 230 31.55 7.98 -18.14
CA LEU A 230 30.85 6.71 -17.87
C LEU A 230 31.22 5.63 -18.89
N GLU A 231 31.34 5.98 -20.16
CA GLU A 231 31.77 5.06 -21.22
C GLU A 231 33.19 4.54 -20.95
N ILE A 232 34.15 5.44 -20.67
CA ILE A 232 35.54 5.06 -20.34
C ILE A 232 35.57 4.16 -19.09
N TRP A 233 34.80 4.49 -18.05
CA TRP A 233 34.72 3.68 -16.83
C TRP A 233 34.20 2.26 -17.11
N ASN A 234 33.15 2.14 -17.92
CA ASN A 234 32.55 0.85 -18.27
C ASN A 234 33.49 0.03 -19.18
N LEU A 235 34.11 0.65 -20.18
CA LEU A 235 35.11 0.00 -21.04
C LEU A 235 36.29 -0.53 -20.21
N ASN A 236 36.79 0.27 -19.27
CA ASN A 236 37.91 -0.14 -18.43
C ASN A 236 37.53 -1.28 -17.47
N LYS A 237 36.27 -1.32 -17.01
CA LYS A 237 35.75 -2.42 -16.18
C LYS A 237 35.69 -3.74 -16.97
N GLU A 238 35.32 -3.68 -18.25
CA GLU A 238 35.24 -4.85 -19.12
C GLU A 238 36.62 -5.33 -19.56
N LEU A 239 37.49 -4.40 -19.98
CA LEU A 239 38.78 -4.72 -20.59
C LEU A 239 39.94 -4.80 -19.58
N ARG A 240 39.72 -4.36 -18.33
CA ARG A 240 40.70 -4.33 -17.21
C ARG A 240 42.04 -3.65 -17.59
N ILE A 241 41.98 -2.63 -18.44
CA ILE A 241 43.17 -2.02 -19.07
C ILE A 241 43.99 -1.22 -18.07
N LEU A 242 43.30 -0.46 -17.20
CA LEU A 242 43.90 0.40 -16.20
C LEU A 242 43.44 -0.04 -14.81
N THR A 243 44.34 0.04 -13.84
CA THR A 243 43.95 -0.04 -12.44
C THR A 243 43.00 1.12 -12.10
N LYS A 244 42.19 0.96 -11.04
CA LYS A 244 41.29 2.04 -10.59
C LYS A 244 42.01 3.36 -10.33
N ARG A 245 43.29 3.29 -9.93
CA ARG A 245 44.17 4.44 -9.67
C ARG A 245 44.58 5.15 -10.97
N GLU A 246 45.02 4.40 -11.97
CA GLU A 246 45.45 4.97 -13.26
C GLU A 246 44.27 5.59 -14.02
N LEU A 247 43.12 4.92 -14.00
CA LEU A 247 41.88 5.45 -14.57
C LEU A 247 41.49 6.78 -13.92
N ALA A 248 41.57 6.84 -12.59
CA ALA A 248 41.30 8.05 -11.83
C ALA A 248 42.24 9.21 -12.17
N VAL A 249 43.54 8.95 -12.27
CA VAL A 249 44.55 9.95 -12.65
C VAL A 249 44.31 10.46 -14.07
N ALA A 250 44.00 9.57 -15.01
CA ALA A 250 43.69 9.94 -16.39
C ALA A 250 42.45 10.83 -16.49
N MET A 251 41.36 10.45 -15.81
CA MET A 251 40.11 11.24 -15.76
C MET A 251 40.32 12.63 -15.14
N LEU A 252 41.15 12.74 -14.10
CA LEU A 252 41.45 14.01 -13.43
C LEU A 252 42.37 14.92 -14.26
N LYS A 253 43.28 14.36 -15.06
CA LYS A 253 44.13 15.14 -15.98
C LYS A 253 43.33 15.74 -17.12
N GLU A 254 42.38 14.98 -17.68
CA GLU A 254 41.57 15.42 -18.83
C GLU A 254 40.44 16.37 -18.43
N TYR A 255 39.85 16.19 -17.23
CA TYR A 255 38.71 17.00 -16.75
C TYR A 255 38.93 17.59 -15.35
N PRO A 256 39.92 18.48 -15.17
CA PRO A 256 40.37 18.94 -13.83
C PRO A 256 39.34 19.78 -13.06
N ARG A 257 38.28 20.28 -13.72
CA ARG A 257 37.27 21.17 -13.09
C ARG A 257 35.81 20.81 -13.40
N CYS A 258 35.54 19.74 -14.16
CA CYS A 258 34.19 19.44 -14.64
C CYS A 258 33.33 18.63 -13.66
N MET A 259 33.65 18.60 -12.37
CA MET A 259 32.92 17.76 -11.41
C MET A 259 32.29 18.55 -10.27
N VAL A 260 31.63 19.66 -10.62
CA VAL A 260 30.84 20.44 -9.66
C VAL A 260 29.49 20.80 -10.27
N ALA A 261 28.65 19.81 -10.61
CA ALA A 261 27.22 20.06 -10.79
C ALA A 261 26.39 18.77 -10.64
N SER A 262 25.70 18.68 -9.50
CA SER A 262 24.45 17.92 -9.28
C SER A 262 24.39 16.49 -9.82
N VAL A 263 24.58 15.49 -8.96
CA VAL A 263 23.54 14.52 -8.57
C VAL A 263 23.89 14.03 -7.17
N THR A 264 22.91 13.90 -6.31
CA THR A 264 22.99 13.21 -5.01
C THR A 264 23.81 11.93 -5.10
N GLU A 265 24.84 11.75 -4.27
CA GLU A 265 25.22 10.48 -3.62
C GLU A 265 26.59 10.55 -2.94
N LYS A 266 26.69 9.94 -1.76
CA LYS A 266 27.91 9.68 -0.99
C LYS A 266 29.01 8.92 -1.77
N SER A 267 28.75 8.47 -3.00
CA SER A 267 29.67 7.72 -3.86
C SER A 267 30.77 8.59 -4.48
N TYR A 268 30.46 9.84 -4.87
CA TYR A 268 31.41 10.68 -5.62
C TYR A 268 32.49 11.33 -4.76
N ALA A 269 32.12 11.92 -3.62
CA ALA A 269 33.10 12.48 -2.69
C ALA A 269 34.03 11.40 -2.15
N THR A 270 33.57 10.15 -2.13
CA THR A 270 34.38 8.97 -1.78
C THR A 270 35.31 8.61 -2.93
N LEU A 271 34.80 8.50 -4.17
CA LEU A 271 35.62 8.28 -5.36
C LEU A 271 36.72 9.33 -5.51
N TYR A 272 36.40 10.63 -5.43
CA TYR A 272 37.38 11.72 -5.53
C TYR A 272 38.41 11.69 -4.39
N ARG A 273 37.98 11.45 -3.13
CA ARG A 273 38.91 11.30 -1.99
C ARG A 273 39.80 10.08 -2.12
N ASP A 274 39.28 8.97 -2.62
CA ASP A 274 40.04 7.73 -2.84
C ASP A 274 41.06 7.91 -3.97
N CYS A 275 40.67 8.57 -5.07
CA CYS A 275 41.56 8.92 -6.17
C CYS A 275 42.69 9.85 -5.70
N LYS A 276 42.36 10.87 -4.89
CA LYS A 276 43.32 11.81 -4.33
C LYS A 276 44.26 11.16 -3.31
N ARG A 277 43.74 10.34 -2.37
CA ARG A 277 44.55 9.56 -1.42
C ARG A 277 45.50 8.59 -2.12
N LEU A 278 45.05 7.94 -3.20
CA LEU A 278 45.91 7.07 -3.98
C LEU A 278 47.05 7.86 -4.62
N ILE A 279 46.84 9.09 -5.07
CA ILE A 279 47.90 9.95 -5.61
C ILE A 279 48.88 10.41 -4.51
N GLU A 280 48.38 10.75 -3.32
CA GLU A 280 49.15 11.33 -2.21
C GLU A 280 49.95 10.30 -1.37
N ASN A 281 49.61 9.01 -1.42
CA ASN A 281 50.26 7.95 -0.63
C ASN A 281 51.31 7.11 -1.42
N ASN A 282 51.90 7.66 -2.50
CA ASN A 282 53.19 7.22 -3.07
C ASN A 282 54.18 8.39 -3.03
#